data_AF-A0A528CVF3-F1
#
_entry.id   AF-A0A528CVF3-F1
#
_cell.length_a   1.000
_cell.length_b   1.000
_cell.length_c   1.000
_cell.angle_alpha   90.00
_cell.angle_beta   90.00
_cell.angle_gamma   90.00
#
_symmetry.space_group_name_H-M   'P 1'
#
loop_
_entity.id
_entity.type
_entity.pdbx_description
1 polymer ?
#
loop_
_entity_poly.entity_id
_entity_poly.type
_entity_poly.pdbx_seq_one_letter_code
_entity_poly.pdbx_strand_id
1 'polypeptide(L)'
;SGDNAGSRMIAGTLVVAGGTGEMPGYLMRRGSILLDRAPKSLSPSFVECGAPESVFAAVIDRHLIAEGILKRPLLGIAPQKYGGDNAVLGMGEILFPR
;
A
#
# COMPACT_ATOMS: atom_id res chain seq x y z
N SER A 1 -3.32 7.49 -9.20
CA SER A 1 -2.94 8.76 -8.54
C SER A 1 -1.71 9.33 -9.23
N GLY A 2 -1.39 10.60 -8.99
CA GLY A 2 -0.12 11.20 -9.40
C GLY A 2 1.06 10.80 -8.48
N ASP A 3 2.12 11.59 -8.52
CA ASP A 3 3.31 11.40 -7.70
C ASP A 3 3.03 11.65 -6.21
N ASN A 4 3.84 11.02 -5.35
CA ASN A 4 3.87 11.24 -3.90
C ASN A 4 2.53 10.97 -3.20
N ALA A 5 1.73 10.03 -3.72
CA ALA A 5 0.47 9.64 -3.10
C ALA A 5 0.70 9.22 -1.62
N GLY A 6 -0.05 9.81 -0.69
CA GLY A 6 0.14 9.56 0.74
C GLY A 6 1.43 10.14 1.34
N SER A 7 2.05 11.13 0.70
CA SER A 7 3.23 11.79 1.28
C SER A 7 2.91 12.42 2.64
N ARG A 8 3.82 12.22 3.60
CA ARG A 8 3.68 12.69 5.00
C ARG A 8 2.40 12.20 5.68
N MET A 9 1.81 11.11 5.18
CA MET A 9 0.62 10.51 5.77
C MET A 9 0.87 10.20 7.25
N ILE A 10 -0.02 10.71 8.12
CA ILE A 10 0.07 10.48 9.55
C ILE A 10 -0.51 9.12 9.88
N ALA A 11 -1.65 8.73 9.30
CA ALA A 11 -2.34 7.46 9.53
C ALA A 11 -3.45 7.25 8.49
N GLY A 12 -4.03 6.05 8.47
CA GLY A 12 -5.20 5.70 7.66
C GLY A 12 -4.91 4.61 6.62
N THR A 13 -5.82 4.45 5.67
CA THR A 13 -5.67 3.55 4.53
C THR A 13 -5.96 4.31 3.24
N LEU A 14 -5.04 4.24 2.28
CA LEU A 14 -5.20 4.83 0.94
C LEU A 14 -5.22 3.70 -0.09
N VAL A 15 -6.26 3.65 -0.91
CA VAL A 15 -6.40 2.64 -1.97
C VAL A 15 -6.29 3.31 -3.34
N VAL A 16 -5.42 2.79 -4.21
CA VAL A 16 -5.22 3.29 -5.56
C VAL A 16 -5.46 2.17 -6.58
N ALA A 17 -6.64 2.19 -7.21
CA ALA A 17 -7.10 1.17 -8.13
C ALA A 17 -6.77 1.41 -9.63
N GLY A 18 -5.76 2.24 -9.91
CA GLY A 18 -5.40 2.63 -11.29
C GLY A 18 -3.93 3.00 -11.47
N GLY A 19 -3.04 2.51 -10.61
CA GLY A 19 -1.62 2.86 -10.57
C GLY A 19 -1.34 4.20 -9.89
N THR A 20 -0.08 4.37 -9.47
CA THR A 20 0.45 5.58 -8.82
C THR A 20 1.69 6.08 -9.55
N GLY A 21 1.96 7.39 -9.41
CA GLY A 21 3.23 7.98 -9.83
C GLY A 21 4.39 7.59 -8.92
N GLU A 22 5.42 8.43 -8.89
CA GLU A 22 6.65 8.15 -8.17
C GLU A 22 6.51 8.30 -6.65
N MET A 23 7.31 7.53 -5.90
CA MET A 23 7.49 7.66 -4.44
C MET A 23 6.19 7.76 -3.60
N PRO A 24 5.22 6.84 -3.76
CA PRO A 24 4.10 6.77 -2.84
C PRO A 24 4.62 6.56 -1.39
N GLY A 25 3.95 7.18 -0.43
CA GLY A 25 4.30 7.10 0.98
C GLY A 25 5.55 7.87 1.40
N TYR A 26 6.11 8.75 0.54
CA TYR A 26 7.30 9.52 0.89
C TYR A 26 7.12 10.31 2.20
N LEU A 27 7.98 10.05 3.17
CA LEU A 27 7.95 10.59 4.54
C LEU A 27 6.67 10.27 5.34
N MET A 28 5.96 9.18 5.02
CA MET A 28 4.81 8.74 5.82
C MET A 28 5.23 8.23 7.21
N ARG A 29 4.40 8.49 8.22
CA ARG A 29 4.64 8.08 9.61
C ARG A 29 4.05 6.71 9.93
N ARG A 30 2.78 6.50 9.59
CA ARG A 30 2.06 5.22 9.69
C ARG A 30 0.89 5.15 8.70
N GLY A 31 0.27 3.99 8.60
CA GLY A 31 -0.88 3.72 7.73
C GLY A 31 -0.52 2.78 6.57
N SER A 32 -1.53 2.42 5.77
CA SER A 32 -1.38 1.44 4.69
C SER A 32 -1.73 2.08 3.35
N ILE A 33 -0.84 1.96 2.36
CA ILE A 33 -1.11 2.36 0.96
C ILE A 33 -1.23 1.09 0.13
N LEU A 34 -2.40 0.86 -0.46
CA LEU A 34 -2.74 -0.33 -1.22
C LEU A 34 -2.82 0.03 -2.70
N LEU A 35 -2.00 -0.61 -3.51
CA LEU A 35 -1.89 -0.32 -4.94
C LEU A 35 -2.37 -1.54 -5.73
N ASP A 36 -3.07 -1.31 -6.84
CA ASP A 36 -3.50 -2.37 -7.75
C ASP A 36 -2.36 -3.03 -8.55
N ARG A 37 -1.17 -2.40 -8.56
CA ARG A 37 0.03 -2.84 -9.26
C ARG A 37 1.27 -2.26 -8.61
N ALA A 38 2.44 -2.81 -8.93
CA ALA A 38 3.72 -2.28 -8.46
C ALA A 38 3.88 -0.78 -8.82
N PRO A 39 4.35 0.06 -7.89
CA PRO A 39 4.66 1.46 -8.18
C PRO A 39 5.89 1.58 -9.07
N LYS A 40 6.02 2.69 -9.80
CA LYS A 40 7.18 2.95 -10.67
C LYS A 40 8.49 3.06 -9.88
N SER A 41 8.43 3.67 -8.69
CA SER A 41 9.54 3.81 -7.77
C SER A 41 9.04 3.89 -6.33
N LEU A 42 9.84 3.43 -5.39
CA LEU A 42 9.66 3.61 -3.95
C LEU A 42 10.82 4.41 -3.39
N SER A 43 10.60 5.08 -2.26
CA SER A 43 11.72 5.64 -1.49
C SER A 43 12.67 4.50 -1.10
N PRO A 44 14.01 4.67 -1.18
CA PRO A 44 14.99 3.67 -0.73
C PRO A 44 14.88 3.28 0.75
N SER A 45 14.14 4.08 1.54
CA SER A 45 13.88 3.83 2.96
C SER A 45 12.69 2.90 3.22
N PHE A 46 11.99 2.44 2.19
CA PHE A 46 11.08 1.29 2.28
C PHE A 46 11.86 -0.01 2.12
N VAL A 47 11.56 -0.99 2.98
CA VAL A 47 12.21 -2.30 2.99
C VAL A 47 11.19 -3.38 2.63
N GLU A 48 11.56 -4.27 1.71
CA GLU A 48 10.71 -5.41 1.37
C GLU A 48 10.59 -6.35 2.58
N CYS A 49 9.34 -6.64 2.98
CA CYS A 49 9.01 -7.55 4.07
C CYS A 49 8.62 -8.95 3.59
N GLY A 50 8.79 -9.22 2.29
CA GLY A 50 8.33 -10.43 1.63
C GLY A 50 6.82 -10.41 1.33
N ALA A 51 6.25 -11.60 1.13
CA ALA A 51 4.84 -11.80 0.81
C ALA A 51 4.17 -12.73 1.82
N PRO A 52 4.07 -12.33 3.11
CA PRO A 52 3.35 -13.13 4.09
C PRO A 52 1.86 -13.19 3.74
N GLU A 53 1.22 -14.32 4.05
CA GLU A 53 -0.24 -14.35 4.08
C GLU A 53 -0.74 -13.26 5.05
N SER A 54 -1.58 -12.37 4.52
CA SER A 54 -2.00 -11.18 5.25
C SER A 54 -3.50 -11.23 5.52
N VAL A 55 -3.86 -11.46 6.79
CA VAL A 55 -5.27 -11.36 7.24
C VAL A 55 -5.82 -9.96 6.94
N PHE A 56 -4.99 -8.92 7.06
CA PHE A 56 -5.37 -7.55 6.71
C PHE A 56 -5.74 -7.44 5.22
N ALA A 57 -4.98 -8.05 4.32
CA ALA A 57 -5.29 -8.05 2.88
C ALA A 57 -6.64 -8.74 2.60
N ALA A 58 -6.91 -9.88 3.23
CA ALA A 58 -8.19 -10.58 3.09
C ALA A 58 -9.37 -9.73 3.59
N VAL A 59 -9.22 -9.04 4.73
CA VAL A 59 -10.27 -8.18 5.30
C VAL A 59 -10.54 -6.97 4.40
N ILE A 60 -9.49 -6.29 3.93
CA ILE A 60 -9.68 -5.08 3.12
C ILE A 60 -10.24 -5.42 1.74
N ASP A 61 -9.82 -6.51 1.11
CA ASP A 61 -10.39 -6.95 -0.17
C ASP A 61 -11.88 -7.26 -0.04
N ARG A 62 -12.28 -7.97 1.02
CA ARG A 62 -13.69 -8.23 1.30
C ARG A 62 -14.48 -6.94 1.53
N HIS A 63 -13.92 -5.98 2.27
CA HIS A 63 -14.57 -4.70 2.51
C HIS A 63 -14.77 -3.90 1.22
N LEU A 64 -13.73 -3.77 0.39
CA LEU A 64 -13.80 -3.03 -0.88
C LEU A 64 -14.81 -3.63 -1.87
N ILE A 65 -14.96 -4.97 -1.86
CA ILE A 65 -15.97 -5.66 -2.67
C ILE A 65 -17.38 -5.42 -2.10
N ALA A 66 -17.55 -5.53 -0.78
CA ALA A 66 -18.84 -5.34 -0.13
C ALA A 66 -19.39 -3.91 -0.31
N GLU A 67 -18.53 -2.90 -0.31
CA GLU A 67 -18.87 -1.49 -0.57
C GLU A 67 -19.06 -1.19 -2.06
N GLY A 68 -18.87 -2.17 -2.96
CA GLY A 68 -19.00 -1.97 -4.41
C GLY A 68 -17.88 -1.12 -5.05
N ILE A 69 -16.81 -0.83 -4.30
CA ILE A 69 -15.66 -0.06 -4.79
C ILE A 69 -14.86 -0.88 -5.81
N LEU A 70 -14.69 -2.17 -5.54
CA LEU A 70 -14.01 -3.11 -6.43
C LEU A 70 -14.91 -4.30 -6.77
N LYS A 71 -14.71 -4.90 -7.94
CA LYS A 71 -15.43 -6.11 -8.39
C LYS A 71 -14.68 -7.41 -8.10
N ARG A 72 -13.42 -7.31 -7.66
CA ARG A 72 -12.51 -8.43 -7.39
C ARG A 72 -11.49 -8.01 -6.32
N PRO A 73 -10.82 -8.98 -5.67
CA PRO A 73 -9.75 -8.68 -4.70
C PRO A 73 -8.70 -7.76 -5.31
N LEU A 74 -8.26 -6.76 -4.54
CA LEU A 74 -7.19 -5.84 -4.94
C LEU A 74 -5.84 -6.48 -4.72
N LEU A 75 -5.59 -7.07 -3.55
CA LEU A 75 -4.27 -7.51 -3.10
C LEU A 75 -4.06 -9.02 -3.22
N GLY A 76 -5.11 -9.81 -3.01
CA GLY A 76 -5.01 -11.26 -2.93
C GLY A 76 -4.43 -11.76 -1.61
N ILE A 77 -4.05 -13.05 -1.57
CA ILE A 77 -3.70 -13.76 -0.33
C ILE A 77 -2.30 -13.38 0.18
N ALA A 78 -1.33 -13.24 -0.72
CA ALA A 78 0.07 -13.00 -0.41
C ALA A 78 0.62 -11.82 -1.24
N PRO A 79 0.18 -10.58 -0.95
CA PRO A 79 0.67 -9.40 -1.65
C PRO A 79 2.15 -9.16 -1.35
N GLN A 80 2.86 -8.51 -2.27
CA GLN A 80 4.15 -7.90 -1.93
C GLN A 80 3.92 -6.80 -0.89
N LYS A 81 4.76 -6.81 0.15
CA LYS A 81 4.68 -5.86 1.25
C LYS A 81 6.01 -5.16 1.46
N TYR A 82 5.96 -3.84 1.57
CA TYR A 82 7.07 -2.99 1.96
C TYR A 82 6.74 -2.24 3.25
N GLY A 83 7.66 -2.23 4.20
CA GLY A 83 7.55 -1.47 5.46
C GLY A 83 8.43 -0.21 5.42
N GLY A 84 7.91 0.91 5.93
CA GLY A 84 8.59 2.21 5.90
C GLY A 84 7.62 3.36 6.23
N ASP A 85 7.92 4.61 6.03
CA ASP A 85 9.18 5.16 5.56
C ASP A 85 10.18 5.22 6.74
N ASN A 86 11.31 4.52 6.63
CA ASN A 86 12.34 4.49 7.68
C ASN A 86 13.15 5.80 7.81
N ALA A 87 12.96 6.77 6.90
CA ALA A 87 13.46 8.13 7.09
C ALA A 87 12.65 8.91 8.14
N VAL A 88 11.51 8.39 8.59
CA VAL A 88 10.66 8.99 9.62
C VAL A 88 10.37 8.00 10.75
N LEU A 89 9.17 7.40 10.82
CA LEU A 89 8.74 6.56 11.93
C LEU A 89 8.71 5.06 11.58
N GLY A 90 8.77 4.71 10.29
CA GLY A 90 8.85 3.31 9.83
C GLY A 90 7.61 2.45 10.11
N MET A 91 6.48 3.02 10.52
CA MET A 91 5.25 2.28 10.86
C MET A 91 4.19 2.28 9.74
N GLY A 92 4.56 2.73 8.55
CA GLY A 92 3.74 2.63 7.35
C GLY A 92 4.00 1.34 6.58
N GLU A 93 3.08 1.02 5.69
CA GLU A 93 3.21 -0.10 4.79
C GLU A 93 2.65 0.20 3.40
N ILE A 94 3.29 -0.37 2.39
CA ILE A 94 2.82 -0.35 1.01
C ILE A 94 2.60 -1.80 0.57
N LEU A 95 1.41 -2.10 0.06
CA LEU A 95 1.04 -3.42 -0.43
C LEU A 95 0.55 -3.36 -1.87
N PHE A 96 0.90 -4.37 -2.66
CA PHE A 96 0.40 -4.56 -4.02
C PHE A 96 0.42 -6.04 -4.43
N PRO A 97 -0.40 -6.44 -5.42
CA PRO A 97 -0.38 -7.80 -5.96
C PRO A 97 0.99 -8.24 -6.45
N ARG A 98 1.21 -9.55 -6.35
CA ARG A 98 2.32 -10.23 -7.01
C ARG A 98 2.08 -10.41 -8.50
#